data_AF-A0A645GKB3-F1
#
_entry.id   AF-A0A645GKB3-F1
#
_cell.length_a   1.000
_cell.length_b   1.000
_cell.length_c   1.000
_cell.angle_alpha   90.00
_cell.angle_beta   90.00
_cell.angle_gamma   90.00
#
_symmetry.space_group_name_H-M   'P 1'
#
loop_
_entity.id
_entity.type
_entity.pdbx_description
1 polymer ?
#
loop_
_entity_poly.entity_id
_entity_poly.type
_entity_poly.pdbx_seq_one_letter_code
_entity_poly.pdbx_strand_id
1 'polypeptide(L)'
;MIVNSDHMVGMNGATGVIVGAFDTTVYEVSFNPTNGDARVTNHQWVIQEEITEAKDTEEPLEAGTEVTLEASHMEGMNGATATIESVEDTTVYMVDFEPTTGEDMVRNHKWVTEDELSPK
;
A
#
# COMPACT_ATOMS: atom_id res chain seq x y z
N MET A 1 -2.40 -10.50 15.18
CA MET A 1 -1.68 -9.24 15.48
C MET A 1 -2.67 -8.11 15.59
N ILE A 2 -2.23 -6.96 16.07
CA ILE A 2 -2.95 -5.69 15.95
C ILE A 2 -2.35 -4.91 14.78
N VAL A 3 -3.22 -4.34 13.94
CA VAL A 3 -2.83 -3.45 12.85
C VAL A 3 -2.87 -2.01 13.37
N ASN A 4 -1.75 -1.31 13.32
CA ASN A 4 -1.55 0.06 13.84
C ASN A 4 -1.39 1.05 12.68
N SER A 5 -2.30 1.00 11.72
CA SER A 5 -2.28 1.86 10.53
C SER A 5 -3.68 2.40 10.24
N ASP A 6 -3.75 3.60 9.69
CA ASP A 6 -4.96 4.31 9.33
C ASP A 6 -5.10 4.54 7.81
N HIS A 7 -4.46 3.68 6.98
CA HIS A 7 -4.56 3.75 5.52
C HIS A 7 -6.01 3.74 5.03
N MET A 8 -6.89 3.05 5.76
CA MET A 8 -8.34 3.11 5.58
C MET A 8 -9.07 3.12 6.92
N VAL A 9 -10.28 3.68 6.90
CA VAL A 9 -11.18 3.68 8.06
C VAL A 9 -11.40 2.24 8.55
N GLY A 10 -11.35 2.06 9.87
CA GLY A 10 -11.56 0.77 10.51
C GLY A 10 -10.30 -0.10 10.64
N MET A 11 -9.17 0.31 10.08
CA MET A 11 -7.93 -0.46 10.11
C MET A 11 -7.16 -0.32 11.42
N ASN A 12 -7.07 0.89 11.98
CA ASN A 12 -6.29 1.11 13.19
C ASN A 12 -6.91 0.40 14.39
N GLY A 13 -6.11 -0.42 15.08
CA GLY A 13 -6.52 -1.28 16.19
C GLY A 13 -7.22 -2.57 15.76
N ALA A 14 -7.37 -2.83 14.46
CA ALA A 14 -8.00 -4.05 13.97
C ALA A 14 -7.18 -5.29 14.35
N THR A 15 -7.87 -6.38 14.66
CA THR A 15 -7.21 -7.68 14.79
C THR A 15 -7.02 -8.27 13.39
N GLY A 16 -5.77 -8.57 13.06
CA GLY A 16 -5.38 -9.11 11.75
C GLY A 16 -4.62 -10.43 11.80
N VAL A 17 -4.58 -11.10 10.64
CA VAL A 17 -3.81 -12.31 10.34
C VAL A 17 -2.98 -12.05 9.09
N ILE A 18 -1.66 -12.30 9.16
CA ILE A 18 -0.78 -12.27 7.98
C ILE A 18 -1.14 -13.45 7.08
N VAL A 19 -1.44 -13.17 5.82
CA VAL A 19 -1.70 -14.16 4.77
C VAL A 19 -0.61 -14.20 3.70
N GLY A 20 0.32 -13.24 3.72
CA GLY A 20 1.54 -13.24 2.90
C GLY A 20 2.58 -12.28 3.47
N ALA A 21 3.85 -12.59 3.26
CA ALA A 21 4.99 -11.78 3.66
C ALA A 21 6.02 -11.77 2.53
N PHE A 22 6.52 -10.59 2.17
CA PHE A 22 7.37 -10.40 1.00
C PHE A 22 8.44 -9.36 1.32
N ASP A 23 9.69 -9.65 0.98
CA ASP A 23 10.76 -8.66 1.01
C ASP A 23 10.77 -7.92 -0.32
N THR A 24 10.59 -6.60 -0.28
CA THR A 24 10.52 -5.74 -1.47
C THR A 24 10.79 -4.29 -1.09
N THR A 25 11.03 -3.45 -2.10
CA THR A 25 10.94 -2.01 -1.95
C THR A 25 9.47 -1.58 -1.93
N VAL A 26 9.12 -0.71 -0.99
CA VAL A 26 7.82 -0.05 -0.85
C VAL A 26 7.92 1.42 -1.18
N TYR A 27 6.82 1.97 -1.67
CA TYR A 27 6.70 3.37 -2.04
C TYR A 27 5.42 3.96 -1.47
N GLU A 28 5.54 5.12 -0.85
CA GLU A 28 4.41 6.02 -0.63
C GLU A 28 4.22 6.86 -1.90
N VAL A 29 2.98 6.96 -2.39
CA VAL A 29 2.71 7.64 -3.67
C VAL A 29 1.52 8.59 -3.61
N SER A 30 1.58 9.69 -4.35
CA SER A 30 0.44 10.58 -4.60
C SER A 30 0.04 10.55 -6.07
N PHE A 31 -1.24 10.38 -6.37
CA PHE A 31 -1.72 10.24 -7.74
C PHE A 31 -3.12 10.82 -7.95
N ASN A 32 -3.42 11.16 -9.21
CA ASN A 32 -4.78 11.50 -9.62
C ASN A 32 -5.44 10.23 -10.18
N PRO A 33 -6.53 9.74 -9.58
CA PRO A 33 -7.22 8.55 -10.06
C PRO A 33 -7.69 8.69 -11.51
N THR A 34 -7.62 7.60 -12.29
CA THR A 34 -7.98 7.57 -13.71
C THR A 34 -9.49 7.71 -13.97
N ASN A 35 -10.32 7.53 -12.93
CA ASN A 35 -11.77 7.64 -12.97
C ASN A 35 -12.30 9.07 -12.70
N GLY A 36 -11.41 10.04 -12.42
CA GLY A 36 -11.77 11.43 -12.15
C GLY A 36 -12.11 11.74 -10.68
N ASP A 37 -11.90 10.80 -9.76
CA ASP A 37 -11.99 11.05 -8.32
C ASP A 37 -10.95 12.06 -7.85
N ALA A 38 -11.13 12.53 -6.60
CA ALA A 38 -10.20 13.45 -5.98
C ALA A 38 -8.78 12.85 -5.90
N ARG A 39 -7.77 13.72 -5.98
CA ARG A 39 -6.37 13.33 -5.83
C ARG A 39 -6.16 12.57 -4.52
N VAL A 40 -5.49 11.43 -4.61
CA VAL A 40 -5.00 10.67 -3.45
C VAL A 40 -3.60 11.15 -3.13
N THR A 41 -3.35 11.49 -1.87
CA THR A 41 -2.06 11.98 -1.37
C THR A 41 -1.49 10.99 -0.37
N ASN A 42 -0.18 10.73 -0.47
CA ASN A 42 0.57 9.91 0.49
C ASN A 42 -0.06 8.52 0.70
N HIS A 43 -0.45 7.86 -0.38
CA HIS A 43 -0.99 6.51 -0.34
C HIS A 43 0.10 5.52 0.03
N GLN A 44 -0.13 4.78 1.11
CA GLN A 44 0.70 3.70 1.60
C GLN A 44 -0.04 2.37 1.41
N TRP A 45 0.51 1.38 0.74
CA TRP A 45 1.80 1.32 0.04
C TRP A 45 1.58 0.75 -1.35
N VAL A 46 2.49 1.04 -2.29
CA VAL A 46 2.67 0.25 -3.51
C VAL A 46 4.08 -0.33 -3.51
N ILE A 47 4.29 -1.49 -4.15
CA ILE A 47 5.60 -2.18 -4.16
C ILE A 47 6.29 -2.08 -5.53
N GLN A 48 7.58 -2.41 -5.59
CA GLN A 48 8.38 -2.49 -6.83
C GLN A 48 7.63 -3.21 -7.96
N GLU A 49 7.03 -4.37 -7.68
CA GLU A 49 6.32 -5.21 -8.65
C GLU A 49 4.96 -4.62 -9.09
N GLU A 50 4.52 -3.53 -8.49
CA GLU A 50 3.27 -2.83 -8.78
C GLU A 50 3.49 -1.49 -9.51
N ILE A 51 4.74 -1.15 -9.87
CA ILE A 51 5.11 0.04 -10.63
C ILE A 51 5.77 -0.36 -11.94
N THR A 52 5.30 0.18 -13.08
CA THR A 52 5.81 -0.19 -14.41
C THR A 52 7.30 0.07 -14.54
N GLU A 53 7.75 1.27 -14.18
CA GLU A 53 9.14 1.73 -14.35
C GLU A 53 10.12 1.06 -13.38
N ALA A 54 9.63 0.53 -12.26
CA ALA A 54 10.45 -0.09 -11.22
C ALA A 54 10.75 -1.57 -11.52
N LYS A 55 9.93 -2.25 -12.32
CA LYS A 55 10.08 -3.70 -12.61
C LYS A 55 11.39 -4.08 -13.28
N ASP A 56 11.96 -3.16 -14.04
CA ASP A 56 13.17 -3.39 -14.83
C ASP A 56 14.44 -2.86 -14.14
N THR A 57 14.35 -2.39 -12.88
CA THR A 57 15.48 -1.85 -12.11
C THR A 57 15.71 -2.62 -10.82
N GLU A 58 16.97 -2.86 -10.49
CA GLU A 58 17.37 -3.42 -9.19
C GLU A 58 17.46 -2.32 -8.10
N GLU A 59 17.76 -1.09 -8.51
CA GLU A 59 17.82 0.05 -7.59
C GLU A 59 16.42 0.64 -7.37
N PRO A 60 16.07 1.00 -6.12
CA PRO A 60 14.85 1.74 -5.79
C PRO A 60 14.72 3.05 -6.56
N LEU A 61 13.49 3.40 -6.94
CA LEU A 61 13.19 4.71 -7.54
C LEU A 61 13.23 5.81 -6.46
N GLU A 62 13.79 6.98 -6.82
CA GLU A 62 13.93 8.09 -5.88
C GLU A 62 12.63 8.89 -5.69
N ALA A 63 12.48 9.52 -4.52
CA ALA A 63 11.40 10.46 -4.24
C ALA A 63 11.35 11.61 -5.26
N GLY A 64 10.15 12.04 -5.63
CA GLY A 64 9.87 13.01 -6.67
C GLY A 64 9.80 12.42 -8.08
N THR A 65 10.15 11.15 -8.28
CA THR A 65 10.02 10.47 -9.57
C THR A 65 8.54 10.25 -9.93
N GLU A 66 8.18 10.55 -11.17
CA GLU A 66 6.85 10.21 -11.73
C GLU A 66 6.87 8.80 -12.32
N VAL A 67 5.85 8.00 -11.98
CA VAL A 67 5.73 6.58 -12.36
C VAL A 67 4.30 6.24 -12.76
N THR A 68 4.12 5.08 -13.38
CA THR A 68 2.82 4.50 -13.74
C THR A 68 2.49 3.35 -12.81
N LEU A 69 1.34 3.43 -12.13
CA LEU A 69 0.88 2.38 -11.22
C LEU A 69 0.23 1.23 -11.99
N GLU A 70 0.65 -0.01 -11.70
CA GLU A 70 -0.06 -1.23 -12.10
C GLU A 70 -0.90 -1.83 -10.95
N ALA A 71 -0.70 -1.36 -9.72
CA ALA A 71 -1.56 -1.67 -8.58
C ALA A 71 -3.04 -1.37 -8.87
N SER A 72 -3.92 -2.17 -8.26
CA SER A 72 -5.39 -2.03 -8.35
C SER A 72 -6.03 -2.14 -6.97
N HIS A 73 -5.41 -1.55 -5.95
CA HIS A 73 -5.89 -1.64 -4.56
C HIS A 73 -7.23 -0.92 -4.37
N MET A 74 -7.46 0.12 -5.18
CA MET A 74 -8.72 0.86 -5.25
C MET A 74 -9.06 1.21 -6.71
N GLU A 75 -10.33 1.52 -6.97
CA GLU A 75 -10.78 1.97 -8.29
C GLU A 75 -10.03 3.25 -8.71
N GLY A 76 -9.65 3.32 -9.99
CA GLY A 76 -8.92 4.45 -10.54
C GLY A 76 -7.41 4.45 -10.29
N MET A 77 -6.85 3.50 -9.53
CA MET A 77 -5.41 3.41 -9.29
C MET A 77 -4.62 2.86 -10.49
N ASN A 78 -5.11 1.78 -11.10
CA ASN A 78 -4.41 1.15 -12.23
C ASN A 78 -4.29 2.13 -13.42
N GLY A 79 -3.08 2.28 -13.93
CA GLY A 79 -2.74 3.20 -15.01
C GLY A 79 -2.63 4.66 -14.58
N ALA A 80 -2.78 4.99 -13.29
CA ALA A 80 -2.59 6.35 -12.80
C ALA A 80 -1.11 6.73 -12.83
N THR A 81 -0.83 7.97 -13.27
CA THR A 81 0.48 8.59 -13.05
C THR A 81 0.58 9.05 -11.60
N ALA A 82 1.61 8.58 -10.91
CA ALA A 82 1.87 8.83 -9.51
C ALA A 82 3.23 9.48 -9.30
N THR A 83 3.36 10.26 -8.24
CA THR A 83 4.65 10.78 -7.76
C THR A 83 5.05 9.98 -6.54
N ILE A 84 6.30 9.49 -6.52
CA ILE A 84 6.88 8.85 -5.33
C ILE A 84 7.15 9.92 -4.28
N GLU A 85 6.58 9.75 -3.09
CA GLU A 85 6.77 10.65 -1.95
C GLU A 85 7.90 10.16 -1.05
N SER A 86 7.94 8.84 -0.78
CA SER A 86 9.00 8.20 -0.02
C SER A 86 9.22 6.75 -0.49
N VAL A 87 10.37 6.19 -0.14
CA VAL A 87 10.81 4.85 -0.54
C VAL A 87 11.54 4.18 0.62
N GLU A 88 11.29 2.88 0.80
CA GLU A 88 11.91 2.07 1.84
C GLU A 88 12.08 0.62 1.36
N ASP A 89 13.20 -0.02 1.70
CA ASP A 89 13.36 -1.47 1.57
C ASP A 89 12.95 -2.14 2.88
N THR A 90 11.90 -2.96 2.84
CA THR A 90 11.33 -3.56 4.05
C THR A 90 10.58 -4.85 3.74
N THR A 91 10.10 -5.54 4.77
CA THR A 91 9.17 -6.65 4.60
C THR A 91 7.75 -6.08 4.62
N VAL A 92 6.98 -6.34 3.56
CA VAL A 92 5.54 -6.06 3.52
C VAL A 92 4.72 -7.28 3.81
N TYR A 93 3.56 -7.03 4.38
CA TYR A 93 2.59 -8.04 4.72
C TYR A 93 1.26 -7.79 4.04
N MET A 94 0.69 -8.88 3.56
CA MET A 94 -0.70 -8.93 3.17
C MET A 94 -1.51 -9.44 4.37
N VAL A 95 -2.57 -8.73 4.74
CA VAL A 95 -3.33 -9.03 5.96
C VAL A 95 -4.82 -9.21 5.70
N ASP A 96 -5.39 -10.22 6.36
CA ASP A 96 -6.82 -10.34 6.59
C ASP A 96 -7.14 -9.66 7.93
N PHE A 97 -8.12 -8.77 8.00
CA PHE A 97 -8.47 -8.11 9.26
C PHE A 97 -9.98 -7.87 9.45
N GLU A 98 -10.39 -7.81 10.71
CA GLU A 98 -11.75 -7.43 11.13
C GLU A 98 -11.77 -5.91 11.41
N PRO A 99 -12.46 -5.09 10.59
CA PRO A 99 -12.51 -3.65 10.79
C PRO A 99 -13.09 -3.27 12.15
N THR A 100 -12.51 -2.26 12.80
CA THR A 100 -12.99 -1.75 14.09
C THR A 100 -14.36 -1.04 14.00
N THR A 101 -14.79 -0.72 12.78
CA THR A 101 -16.12 -0.17 12.46
C THR A 101 -17.24 -1.21 12.55
N GLY A 102 -16.92 -2.51 12.61
CA GLY A 102 -17.90 -3.60 12.59
C GLY A 102 -18.42 -3.95 11.19
N GLU A 103 -17.73 -3.47 10.15
CA GLU A 103 -17.97 -3.86 8.76
C GLU A 103 -17.48 -5.30 8.48
N ASP A 104 -17.78 -5.78 7.27
CA ASP A 104 -17.35 -7.11 6.84
C ASP A 104 -15.82 -7.25 6.87
N MET A 105 -15.36 -8.48 7.15
CA MET A 105 -13.94 -8.81 7.18
C MET A 105 -13.26 -8.46 5.86
N VAL A 106 -12.18 -7.68 5.94
CA VAL A 106 -11.35 -7.32 4.79
C VAL A 106 -10.33 -8.44 4.57
N ARG A 107 -10.24 -8.91 3.32
CA ARG A 107 -9.39 -10.03 2.92
C ARG A 107 -8.26 -9.55 2.01
N ASN A 108 -7.07 -10.12 2.19
CA ASN A 108 -5.89 -9.88 1.38
C ASN A 108 -5.56 -8.38 1.22
N HIS A 109 -5.70 -7.61 2.30
CA HIS A 109 -5.38 -6.19 2.28
C HIS A 109 -3.89 -5.99 1.99
N LYS A 110 -3.60 -5.07 1.08
CA LYS A 110 -2.28 -4.67 0.61
C LYS A 110 -2.11 -3.18 0.86
N TRP A 111 -1.01 -2.73 1.44
CA TRP A 111 -0.01 -3.49 2.18
C TRP A 111 0.16 -2.85 3.55
N VAL A 112 0.80 -3.59 4.46
CA VAL A 112 1.31 -3.02 5.71
C VAL A 112 2.76 -3.41 5.91
N THR A 113 3.53 -2.55 6.56
CA THR A 113 4.94 -2.83 6.93
C THR A 113 5.02 -3.45 8.34
N GLU A 114 6.20 -3.89 8.75
CA GLU A 114 6.41 -4.47 10.10
C GLU A 114 6.09 -3.46 11.21
N ASP A 115 6.46 -2.19 11.03
CA ASP A 115 6.26 -1.12 12.01
C ASP A 115 4.76 -0.78 12.23
N GLU A 116 3.92 -1.10 11.25
CA GLU A 116 2.47 -0.95 11.31
C GLU A 116 1.77 -2.14 11.98
N LEU A 117 2.54 -3.13 12.44
CA LEU A 117 2.01 -4.32 13.09
C LEU A 117 2.51 -4.43 14.52
N SER A 118 1.70 -5.02 15.39
CA SER A 118 2.13 -5.37 16.74
C SER A 118 1.65 -6.75 17.15
N PRO A 119 2.47 -7.48 17.95
CA PRO A 119 1.98 -8.68 18.60
C PRO A 119 0.74 -8.34 19.43
N LYS A 120 -0.17 -9.31 19.53
CA LYS A 120 -1.36 -9.16 20.35
C LYS A 120 -1.03 -9.25 21.84
#